data_AF-A0A6A1WQ65-F1
#
_entry.id   AF-A0A6A1WQ65-F1
#
_cell.length_a   1.000
_cell.length_b   1.000
_cell.length_c   1.000
_cell.angle_alpha   90.00
_cell.angle_beta   90.00
_cell.angle_gamma   90.00
#
_symmetry.space_group_name_H-M   'P 1'
#
loop_
_entity.id
_entity.type
_entity.pdbx_description
1 polymer ?
#
loop_
_entity_poly.entity_id
_entity_poly.type
_entity_poly.pdbx_seq_one_letter_code
_entity_poly.pdbx_strand_id
1 'polypeptide(L)'
;MRPNDIVNVSYVNNQDEITIMYGATVPNVLTRLVLDESGIIRRSTWHGSKWVEFWFAPKETCDNYRSAAQLSYCVTSITRTSSSAPAYRDSNPVGP
;
A
#
# COMPACT_ATOMS: atom_id res chain seq x y z
N MET A 1 -18.29 -1.58 0.72
CA MET A 1 -17.88 -0.45 -0.15
C MET A 1 -16.50 -0.78 -0.67
N ARG A 2 -16.26 -0.68 -1.99
CA ARG A 2 -14.92 -0.98 -2.53
C ARG A 2 -14.00 0.22 -2.25
N PRO A 3 -12.76 0.00 -1.77
CA PRO A 3 -11.85 1.09 -1.40
C PRO A 3 -11.56 2.10 -2.53
N ASN A 4 -11.69 1.68 -3.78
CA ASN A 4 -11.40 2.49 -4.97
C ASN A 4 -12.45 3.55 -5.31
N ASP A 5 -13.62 3.55 -4.65
CA ASP A 5 -14.72 4.43 -5.07
C ASP A 5 -14.75 5.77 -4.33
N ILE A 6 -13.94 5.95 -3.27
CA ILE A 6 -13.97 7.13 -2.38
C ILE A 6 -12.77 8.07 -2.61
N VAL A 7 -11.63 7.54 -3.05
CA VAL A 7 -10.38 8.30 -3.18
C VAL A 7 -9.75 8.03 -4.54
N ASN A 8 -9.40 9.11 -5.24
CA ASN A 8 -8.53 9.05 -6.42
C ASN A 8 -7.10 9.37 -5.99
N VAL A 9 -6.13 8.59 -6.50
CA VAL A 9 -4.70 8.74 -6.17
C VAL A 9 -3.94 8.97 -7.46
N SER A 10 -3.08 10.00 -7.48
CA SER A 10 -2.19 10.30 -8.58
C SER A 10 -0.73 10.26 -8.13
N TYR A 11 0.13 9.70 -8.97
CA TYR A 11 1.57 9.69 -8.78
C TYR A 11 2.22 10.55 -9.86
N VAL A 12 3.07 11.49 -9.44
CA VAL A 12 3.85 12.33 -10.33
C VAL A 12 5.33 12.00 -10.13
N ASN A 13 6.03 11.81 -11.24
CA ASN A 13 7.48 11.61 -11.28
C ASN A 13 8.03 12.31 -12.52
N ASN A 14 8.60 13.49 -12.33
CA ASN A 14 9.20 14.30 -13.39
C ASN A 14 10.50 14.95 -12.88
N GLN A 15 11.06 15.89 -13.63
CA GLN A 15 12.32 16.56 -13.26
C GLN A 15 12.20 17.49 -12.04
N ASP A 16 10.98 17.92 -11.70
CA ASP A 16 10.71 18.88 -10.64
C ASP A 16 10.24 18.21 -9.35
N GLU A 17 9.45 17.13 -9.45
CA GLU A 17 8.86 16.47 -8.28
C GLU A 17 8.67 14.95 -8.41
N ILE A 18 8.67 14.30 -7.24
CA ILE A 18 8.23 12.92 -7.04
C ILE A 18 7.21 12.92 -5.89
N THR A 19 5.93 12.94 -6.23
CA THR A 19 4.84 13.18 -5.28
C THR A 19 3.71 12.17 -5.46
N ILE A 20 3.09 11.78 -4.34
CA ILE A 20 1.79 11.08 -4.35
C ILE A 20 0.74 12.05 -3.82
N MET A 21 -0.29 12.30 -4.61
CA MET A 21 -1.43 13.13 -4.23
C MET A 21 -2.70 12.29 -4.19
N TYR A 22 -3.66 12.69 -3.35
CA TYR A 22 -4.95 12.04 -3.28
C TYR A 22 -6.08 13.04 -3.03
N GLY A 23 -7.27 12.72 -3.53
CA GLY A 23 -8.48 13.52 -3.35
C GLY A 23 -9.73 12.66 -3.25
N ALA A 24 -10.76 13.16 -2.57
CA ALA A 24 -12.06 12.49 -2.52
C ALA A 24 -12.74 12.54 -3.90
N THR A 25 -13.28 11.40 -4.35
CA THR A 25 -14.07 11.30 -5.59
C THR A 25 -15.56 11.60 -5.37
N VAL A 26 -16.02 11.47 -4.12
CA VAL A 26 -17.41 11.70 -3.75
C VAL A 26 -17.58 13.13 -3.21
N PRO A 27 -18.56 13.91 -3.71
CA PRO A 27 -18.82 15.27 -3.21
C PRO A 27 -19.09 15.29 -1.71
N ASN A 28 -18.62 16.36 -1.04
CA ASN A 28 -18.81 16.59 0.40
C ASN A 28 -18.25 15.49 1.32
N VAL A 29 -17.44 14.56 0.81
CA VAL A 29 -16.70 13.60 1.63
C VAL A 29 -15.33 14.17 1.95
N LEU A 30 -15.05 14.30 3.24
CA LEU A 30 -13.71 14.60 3.72
C LEU A 30 -12.99 13.28 4.02
N THR A 31 -11.83 13.09 3.38
CA THR A 31 -10.93 11.95 3.62
C THR A 31 -9.59 12.43 4.12
N ARG A 32 -8.93 11.64 4.98
CA ARG A 32 -7.54 11.88 5.39
C ARG A 32 -6.73 10.59 5.39
N LEU A 33 -5.43 10.73 5.18
CA LEU A 33 -4.41 9.70 5.37
C LEU A 33 -3.44 10.19 6.45
N VAL A 34 -3.31 9.45 7.55
CA VAL A 34 -2.51 9.86 8.71
C VAL A 34 -1.64 8.69 9.15
N LEU A 35 -0.35 8.95 9.36
CA LEU A 35 0.54 8.05 10.08
C LEU A 35 0.36 8.31 11.58
N ASP A 36 -0.07 7.31 12.34
CA ASP A 36 -0.22 7.43 13.78
C ASP A 36 1.07 7.07 14.54
N GLU A 37 1.06 7.28 15.85
CA GLU A 37 2.20 7.02 16.74
C GLU A 37 2.59 5.54 16.83
N SER A 38 1.71 4.63 16.42
CA SER A 38 2.02 3.20 16.34
C SER A 38 2.76 2.81 15.06
N GLY A 39 3.00 3.77 14.16
CA GLY A 39 3.63 3.54 12.86
C GLY A 39 2.67 2.97 11.81
N ILE A 40 1.35 3.01 12.07
CA ILE A 40 0.33 2.52 11.15
C ILE A 40 -0.21 3.72 10.36
N ILE A 41 -0.21 3.59 9.03
CA ILE A 41 -0.87 4.56 8.18
C ILE A 41 -2.35 4.20 8.07
N ARG A 42 -3.23 5.15 8.41
CA ARG A 42 -4.68 4.95 8.45
C ARG A 42 -5.37 5.92 7.51
N ARG A 43 -6.36 5.41 6.79
CA ARG A 43 -7.23 6.20 5.94
C ARG A 43 -8.64 6.21 6.51
N SER A 44 -9.18 7.42 6.67
CA SER A 44 -10.48 7.63 7.32
C SER A 44 -11.33 8.64 6.56
N THR A 45 -12.65 8.49 6.63
CA THR A 45 -13.62 9.50 6.20
C THR A 45 -14.26 10.20 7.40
N TRP A 46 -14.64 11.46 7.24
CA TRP A 46 -15.37 12.20 8.26
C TRP A 46 -16.86 11.83 8.24
N HIS A 47 -17.42 11.50 9.40
CA HIS A 47 -18.84 11.16 9.56
C HIS A 47 -19.52 12.08 10.58
N GLY A 48 -19.38 13.39 10.37
CA GLY A 48 -20.05 14.46 11.12
C GLY A 48 -19.48 14.75 12.52
N SER A 49 -19.13 13.71 13.28
CA SER A 49 -18.60 13.82 14.64
C SER A 49 -17.31 13.04 14.86
N LYS A 50 -17.00 12.09 13.98
CA LYS A 50 -15.84 11.20 14.12
C LYS A 50 -15.24 10.84 12.78
N TRP A 51 -13.97 10.51 12.81
CA TRP A 51 -13.28 9.85 11.71
C TRP A 51 -13.58 8.35 11.76
N VAL A 52 -14.05 7.80 10.64
CA VAL A 52 -14.30 6.36 10.48
C VAL A 52 -13.22 5.80 9.57
N GLU A 53 -12.41 4.89 10.10
CA GLU A 53 -11.40 4.18 9.33
C GLU A 53 -12.04 3.19 8.35
N PHE A 54 -11.48 3.12 7.14
CA PHE A 54 -11.88 2.11 6.16
C PHE A 54 -10.68 1.35 5.56
N TRP A 55 -9.45 1.80 5.80
CA TRP A 55 -8.24 1.14 5.33
C TRP A 55 -7.03 1.53 6.21
N PHE A 56 -6.09 0.61 6.39
CA PHE A 56 -4.82 0.87 7.05
C PHE A 56 -3.71 -0.02 6.48
N ALA A 57 -2.45 0.37 6.71
CA ALA A 57 -1.28 -0.45 6.42
C ALA A 57 -0.18 -0.23 7.49
N PRO A 58 0.70 -1.22 7.72
CA PRO A 58 0.66 -2.59 7.18
C PRO A 58 -0.56 -3.37 7.73
N LYS A 59 -1.19 -4.20 6.90
CA LYS A 59 -2.39 -4.95 7.25
C LYS A 59 -2.08 -6.41 7.55
N GLU A 60 -1.18 -6.99 6.78
CA GLU A 60 -0.76 -8.39 6.90
C GLU A 60 0.70 -8.46 7.34
N THR A 61 1.11 -9.59 7.94
CA THR A 61 2.50 -9.79 8.37
C THR A 61 3.49 -9.57 7.24
N CYS A 62 3.11 -9.94 6.01
CA CYS A 62 3.95 -9.81 4.83
C CYS A 62 4.17 -8.37 4.36
N ASP A 63 3.33 -7.41 4.78
CA ASP A 63 3.48 -5.99 4.45
C ASP A 63 4.66 -5.34 5.18
N ASN A 64 5.17 -5.99 6.23
CA ASN A 64 6.35 -5.52 6.94
C ASN A 64 7.61 -5.68 6.09
N TYR A 65 8.48 -4.67 6.16
CA TYR A 65 9.77 -4.71 5.49
C TYR A 65 10.58 -5.95 5.92
N ARG A 66 11.13 -6.67 4.94
CA ARG A 66 11.86 -7.94 5.14
C ARG A 66 11.07 -9.01 5.92
N SER A 67 9.80 -9.16 5.60
CA SER A 67 8.96 -10.26 6.10
C SER A 67 9.39 -11.66 5.60
N ALA A 68 10.19 -11.72 4.53
CA ALA A 68 10.75 -12.95 3.96
C ALA A 68 12.28 -12.91 3.88
N ALA A 69 12.90 -14.09 3.85
CA ALA A 69 14.34 -14.25 3.63
C ALA A 69 14.74 -13.85 2.20
N GLN A 70 16.03 -13.65 1.96
CA GLN A 70 16.55 -13.36 0.63
C GLN A 70 16.18 -14.47 -0.36
N LEU A 71 15.77 -14.10 -1.58
CA LEU A 71 15.28 -15.03 -2.62
C LEU A 71 14.00 -15.80 -2.23
N SER A 72 13.22 -15.29 -1.28
CA SER A 72 11.91 -15.84 -0.92
C SER A 72 10.82 -14.77 -0.95
N TYR A 73 9.57 -15.18 -1.09
CA TYR A 73 8.40 -14.31 -0.95
C TYR A 73 7.56 -14.71 0.26
N CYS A 74 6.94 -13.72 0.89
CA CYS A 74 6.05 -13.93 2.02
C CYS A 74 4.64 -14.27 1.51
N VAL A 75 4.01 -15.32 2.08
CA VAL A 75 2.64 -15.73 1.73
C VAL A 75 1.72 -15.50 2.91
N THR A 76 0.62 -14.81 2.68
CA THR A 76 -0.41 -14.53 3.68
C THR A 76 -1.43 -15.67 3.73
N SER A 77 -0.98 -16.86 4.16
CA SER A 77 -1.87 -17.95 4.59
C SER A 77 -1.97 -17.99 6.11
N ILE A 78 -3.06 -18.56 6.66
CA ILE A 78 -3.27 -18.75 8.11
C ILE A 78 -2.07 -19.45 8.77
N THR A 79 -1.31 -20.24 8.00
CA THR A 79 0.01 -20.77 8.34
C THR A 79 1.13 -19.91 7.77
N ARG A 80 2.04 -19.44 8.63
CA ARG A 80 3.23 -18.66 8.25
C ARG A 80 4.14 -19.49 7.36
N THR A 81 4.10 -19.26 6.05
CA THR A 81 4.95 -19.99 5.11
C THR A 81 5.63 -19.01 4.17
N SER A 82 6.96 -18.95 4.22
CA SER A 82 7.77 -18.30 3.18
C SER A 82 8.02 -19.32 2.08
N SER A 83 7.85 -18.91 0.83
CA SER A 83 8.10 -19.77 -0.32
C SER A 83 9.36 -19.30 -1.03
N SER A 84 10.21 -20.24 -1.46
CA SER A 84 11.34 -19.92 -2.31
C SER A 84 10.84 -19.29 -3.61
N ALA A 85 11.43 -18.16 -4.01
CA ALA A 85 11.15 -17.59 -5.31
C ALA A 85 11.60 -18.59 -6.39
N PRO A 86 10.86 -18.70 -7.52
CA PRO A 86 11.37 -19.42 -8.67
C PRO A 86 12.77 -18.90 -9.00
N ALA A 87 13.70 -19.81 -9.36
CA ALA A 87 15.00 -19.39 -9.85
C ALA A 87 14.78 -18.43 -11.02
N TYR A 88 15.17 -17.17 -10.85
CA TYR A 88 15.12 -16.16 -11.91
C TYR A 88 16.10 -16.63 -12.99
N ARG A 89 15.58 -17.22 -14.08
CA ARG A 89 16.38 -17.38 -15.30
C ARG A 89 16.46 -16.00 -15.90
N ASP A 90 17.65 -15.42 -15.93
CA ASP A 90 17.91 -14.19 -16.67
C ASP A 90 17.43 -14.37 -18.12
N SER A 91 16.28 -13.78 -18.45
CA SER A 91 15.77 -13.71 -19.82
C SER A 91 16.17 -12.37 -20.42
N ASN A 92 17.45 -12.01 -20.33
CA ASN A 92 18.00 -10.98 -21.21
C ASN A 92 19.45 -11.30 -21.58
N PRO A 93 19.74 -11.67 -22.84
CA PRO A 93 21.11 -11.72 -23.31
C PRO A 93 21.64 -10.29 -23.38
N VAL A 94 22.79 -10.05 -22.74
CA VAL A 94 23.55 -8.83 -22.96
C VAL A 94 24.02 -8.85 -24.41
N GLY A 95 23.64 -7.84 -25.18
CA GLY A 95 24.37 -7.47 -26.38
C GLY A 95 23.70 -6.34 -27.17
N PRO A 96 24.46 -5.71 -28.08
CA PRO A 96 25.89 -5.40 -28.03
C PRO A 96 26.19 -4.10 -27.26
#